data_AF-A0A4Q3U845-F1
#
_entry.id   AF-A0A4Q3U845-F1
#
_cell.length_a   1.000
_cell.length_b   1.000
_cell.length_c   1.000
_cell.angle_alpha   90.00
_cell.angle_beta   90.00
_cell.angle_gamma   90.00
#
_symmetry.space_group_name_H-M   'P 1'
#
loop_
_entity.id
_entity.type
_entity.pdbx_description
1 polymer ?
#
loop_
_entity_poly.entity_id
_entity_poly.type
_entity_poly.pdbx_seq_one_letter_code
_entity_poly.pdbx_strand_id
1 'polypeptide(L)'
;MSRPKLRDIAERAGVSAMTVSLALRDVGSQRMAPETLERVRRAAEELNYSPNARARALRLGKTNVIALYAGHGFVNVRTPFFTEIVSGLQEGCEGTRRDLLLHGVFHGSSPDDLYRELADGRIDGLVVSMPAEEPLAKKLGWSWPE
;
A
#
# COMPACT_ATOMS: atom_id res chain seq x y z
N MET A 1 -2.93 -20.42 12.93
CA MET A 1 -1.64 -20.88 12.38
C MET A 1 -0.74 -19.67 12.16
N SER A 2 0.55 -19.74 12.53
CA SER A 2 1.50 -18.63 12.36
C SER A 2 1.82 -18.44 10.88
N ARG A 3 1.84 -17.19 10.41
CA ARG A 3 2.18 -16.87 9.02
C ARG A 3 3.67 -17.14 8.77
N PRO A 4 4.05 -17.91 7.72
CA PRO A 4 5.45 -18.21 7.44
C PRO A 4 6.28 -16.95 7.21
N LYS A 5 7.52 -16.97 7.71
CA LYS A 5 8.51 -15.90 7.60
C LYS A 5 9.61 -16.31 6.63
N LEU A 6 10.42 -15.34 6.20
CA LEU A 6 11.59 -15.59 5.35
C LEU A 6 12.58 -16.60 5.95
N ARG A 7 12.65 -16.69 7.29
CA ARG A 7 13.49 -17.65 8.01
C ARG A 7 13.01 -19.09 7.81
N ASP A 8 11.70 -19.32 7.84
CA ASP A 8 11.13 -20.66 7.65
C ASP A 8 11.42 -21.18 6.23
N ILE A 9 11.34 -20.29 5.22
CA ILE A 9 11.73 -20.60 3.84
C ILE A 9 13.23 -20.86 3.76
N ALA A 10 14.06 -20.06 4.44
CA ALA A 10 15.51 -20.17 4.41
C ALA A 10 15.99 -21.51 4.99
N GLU A 11 15.42 -21.92 6.12
CA GLU A 11 15.69 -23.21 6.76
C GLU A 11 15.30 -24.38 5.86
N ARG A 12 14.11 -24.34 5.24
CA ARG A 12 13.64 -25.40 4.32
C ARG A 12 14.41 -25.44 3.00
N ALA A 13 14.77 -24.28 2.46
CA ALA A 13 15.53 -24.18 1.23
C ALA A 13 17.04 -24.41 1.44
N GLY A 14 17.56 -24.38 2.68
CA GLY A 14 18.97 -24.54 2.99
C GLY A 14 19.84 -23.35 2.53
N VAL A 15 19.33 -22.13 2.70
CA VAL A 15 20.02 -20.87 2.34
C VAL A 15 19.86 -19.82 3.44
N SER A 16 20.47 -18.64 3.30
CA SER A 16 20.26 -17.54 4.23
C SER A 16 18.93 -16.81 3.99
N ALA A 17 18.36 -16.16 5.02
CA ALA A 17 17.18 -15.31 4.86
C ALA A 17 17.40 -14.14 3.89
N MET A 18 18.64 -13.65 3.77
CA MET A 18 19.04 -12.65 2.77
C MET A 18 18.95 -13.21 1.35
N THR A 19 19.41 -14.44 1.14
CA THR A 19 19.30 -15.17 -0.13
C THR A 19 17.84 -15.37 -0.53
N VAL A 20 16.96 -15.74 0.41
CA VAL A 20 15.51 -15.82 0.15
C VAL A 20 14.95 -14.44 -0.22
N SER A 21 15.32 -13.38 0.50
CA SER A 21 14.86 -12.01 0.19
C SER A 21 15.30 -11.56 -1.20
N LEU A 22 16.47 -11.99 -1.67
CA LEU A 22 16.99 -11.69 -3.00
C LEU A 22 16.26 -12.52 -4.08
N ALA A 23 16.07 -13.82 -3.84
CA ALA A 23 15.38 -14.74 -4.74
C ALA A 23 13.93 -14.35 -5.02
N LEU A 24 13.24 -13.80 -4.00
CA LEU A 24 11.86 -13.33 -4.11
C LEU A 24 11.73 -11.91 -4.69
N ARG A 25 12.83 -11.28 -5.13
CA ARG A 25 12.82 -10.01 -5.88
C ARG A 25 13.10 -10.28 -7.35
N ASP A 26 12.37 -9.63 -8.25
CA ASP A 26 12.58 -9.75 -9.71
C ASP A 26 14.05 -9.57 -10.11
N VAL A 27 14.67 -8.43 -9.77
CA VAL A 27 16.08 -8.13 -10.13
C VAL A 27 17.07 -9.04 -9.40
N GLY A 28 16.74 -9.48 -8.19
CA GLY A 28 17.60 -10.35 -7.39
C GLY A 28 17.65 -11.78 -7.93
N SER A 29 16.53 -12.27 -8.43
CA SER A 29 16.39 -13.60 -9.01
C SER A 29 17.25 -13.80 -10.27
N GLN A 30 17.46 -12.74 -11.06
CA GLN A 30 18.26 -12.79 -12.30
C GLN A 30 19.76 -13.04 -12.07
N ARG A 31 20.26 -12.74 -10.85
CA ARG A 31 21.69 -12.90 -10.49
C ARG A 31 21.98 -14.18 -9.71
N MET A 32 20.99 -15.07 -9.59
CA MET A 32 21.10 -16.29 -8.80
C MET A 32 21.20 -17.51 -9.69
N ALA A 33 21.92 -18.53 -9.20
CA ALA A 33 21.94 -19.84 -9.86
C ALA A 33 20.50 -20.39 -9.97
N PRO A 34 20.07 -20.89 -11.14
CA PRO A 34 18.71 -21.38 -11.35
C PRO A 34 18.26 -22.40 -10.31
N GLU A 35 19.16 -23.29 -9.91
CA GLU A 35 18.91 -24.35 -8.93
C GLU A 35 18.63 -23.80 -7.52
N THR A 36 19.29 -22.71 -7.12
CA THR A 36 19.03 -22.05 -5.83
C THR A 36 17.71 -21.31 -5.86
N LEU A 37 17.40 -20.65 -6.98
CA LEU A 37 16.13 -19.94 -7.17
C LEU A 37 14.95 -20.91 -7.09
N GLU A 38 15.06 -22.06 -7.75
CA GLU A 38 14.03 -23.10 -7.76
C GLU A 38 13.77 -23.67 -6.35
N ARG A 39 14.83 -23.99 -5.61
CA ARG A 39 14.71 -24.44 -4.20
C ARG A 39 13.96 -23.45 -3.32
N VAL A 40 14.26 -22.15 -3.47
CA VAL A 40 13.59 -21.11 -2.68
C VAL A 40 12.13 -20.96 -3.08
N ARG A 41 11.80 -20.96 -4.37
CA ARG A 41 10.41 -20.87 -4.86
C ARG A 41 9.57 -22.03 -4.39
N ARG A 42 10.07 -23.25 -4.55
CA ARG A 42 9.39 -24.46 -4.08
C ARG A 42 9.14 -24.43 -2.57
N ALA A 43 10.15 -24.05 -1.77
CA ALA A 43 9.99 -23.92 -0.32
C ALA A 43 8.97 -22.84 0.07
N ALA A 44 8.90 -21.73 -0.68
CA ALA A 44 7.92 -20.68 -0.46
C ALA A 44 6.49 -21.15 -0.79
N GLU A 45 6.31 -21.89 -1.89
CA GLU A 45 5.03 -22.48 -2.29
C GLU A 45 4.54 -23.54 -1.31
N GLU A 46 5.40 -24.47 -0.89
CA GLU A 46 5.09 -25.50 0.10
C GLU A 46 4.64 -24.91 1.45
N LEU A 47 5.21 -23.75 1.82
CA LEU A 47 4.84 -23.03 3.03
C LEU A 47 3.64 -22.10 2.84
N ASN A 48 3.11 -21.97 1.63
CA ASN A 48 2.09 -20.98 1.27
C ASN A 48 2.50 -19.54 1.68
N TYR A 49 3.77 -19.20 1.43
CA TYR A 49 4.33 -17.91 1.77
C TYR A 49 3.84 -16.82 0.83
N SER A 50 3.37 -15.72 1.42
CA SER A 50 3.11 -14.47 0.71
C SER A 50 3.99 -13.36 1.29
N PRO A 51 4.56 -12.45 0.47
CA PRO A 51 5.27 -11.28 0.96
C PRO A 51 4.42 -10.43 1.89
N ASN A 52 5.03 -9.89 2.95
CA ASN A 52 4.34 -8.99 3.87
C ASN A 52 4.48 -7.54 3.36
N ALA A 53 3.37 -6.95 2.92
CA ALA A 53 3.31 -5.58 2.42
C ALA A 53 3.83 -4.54 3.44
N ARG A 54 3.52 -4.70 4.73
CA ARG A 54 3.99 -3.80 5.80
C ARG A 54 5.51 -3.89 5.99
N ALA A 55 6.05 -5.11 6.01
CA ALA A 55 7.50 -5.31 6.11
C ALA A 55 8.23 -4.77 4.87
N ARG A 56 7.61 -4.91 3.69
CA ARG A 56 8.11 -4.33 2.45
C ARG A 56 8.09 -2.80 2.49
N ALA A 57 7.01 -2.20 2.99
CA ALA A 57 6.86 -0.76 3.11
C ALA A 57 7.90 -0.16 4.07
N LEU A 58 8.07 -0.77 5.25
CA LEU A 58 9.09 -0.37 6.22
C LEU A 58 10.49 -0.38 5.60
N ARG A 59 10.82 -1.42 4.83
CA ARG A 59 12.13 -1.54 4.16
C ARG A 59 12.31 -0.51 3.03
N LEU A 60 11.24 -0.17 2.31
CA LEU A 60 11.29 0.75 1.18
C LEU A 60 11.11 2.22 1.58
N GLY A 61 10.70 2.49 2.82
CA GLY A 61 10.31 3.82 3.27
C GLY A 61 9.05 4.36 2.60
N LYS A 62 8.28 3.50 1.92
CA LYS A 62 7.07 3.87 1.18
C LYS A 62 6.12 2.68 1.03
N THR A 63 4.82 2.95 1.03
CA THR A 63 3.73 1.98 0.95
C THR A 63 3.31 1.64 -0.48
N ASN A 64 3.55 2.56 -1.42
CA ASN A 64 2.95 2.63 -2.75
C ASN A 64 1.42 2.65 -2.71
N VAL A 65 0.83 3.26 -1.69
CA VAL A 65 -0.62 3.44 -1.60
C VAL A 65 -0.95 4.92 -1.72
N ILE A 66 -1.90 5.28 -2.57
CA ILE A 66 -2.52 6.62 -2.59
C ILE A 66 -3.94 6.47 -2.05
N ALA A 67 -4.36 7.39 -1.18
CA ALA A 67 -5.74 7.41 -0.70
C ALA A 67 -6.59 8.46 -1.40
N LEU A 68 -7.88 8.16 -1.58
CA LEU A 68 -8.94 9.12 -1.84
C LEU A 68 -9.75 9.31 -0.55
N TYR A 69 -9.85 10.56 -0.09
CA TYR A 69 -10.75 10.98 0.98
C TYR A 69 -11.83 11.91 0.42
N ALA A 70 -13.10 11.61 0.72
CA ALA A 70 -14.24 12.42 0.33
C ALA A 70 -14.90 13.03 1.59
N GLY A 71 -14.72 14.33 1.83
CA GLY A 71 -15.20 15.02 3.03
C GLY A 71 -16.73 15.21 3.10
N HIS A 72 -17.44 14.95 2.00
CA HIS A 72 -18.90 15.12 1.92
C HIS A 72 -19.72 13.86 2.28
N GLY A 73 -19.06 12.76 2.69
CA GLY A 73 -19.71 11.49 3.05
C GLY A 73 -19.02 10.28 2.43
N PHE A 74 -19.74 9.16 2.34
CA PHE A 74 -19.17 7.93 1.77
C PHE A 74 -18.84 8.11 0.28
N VAL A 75 -17.69 7.58 -0.14
CA VAL A 75 -17.36 7.41 -1.56
C VAL A 75 -18.37 6.43 -2.15
N ASN A 76 -19.42 6.96 -2.78
CA ASN A 76 -20.45 6.17 -3.42
C ASN A 76 -20.11 5.99 -4.89
N VAL A 77 -19.59 4.81 -5.25
CA VAL A 77 -19.23 4.45 -6.62
C VAL A 77 -20.44 4.35 -7.57
N ARG A 78 -21.67 4.49 -7.08
CA ARG A 78 -22.88 4.62 -7.91
C ARG A 78 -23.19 6.06 -8.31
N THR A 79 -22.56 7.04 -7.66
CA THR A 79 -22.71 8.45 -8.00
C THR A 79 -21.74 8.76 -9.15
N PRO A 80 -22.23 9.20 -10.33
CA PRO A 80 -21.38 9.38 -11.52
C PRO A 80 -20.12 10.22 -11.26
N PHE A 81 -20.25 11.29 -10.46
CA PHE A 81 -19.11 12.12 -10.05
C PHE A 81 -17.96 11.32 -9.40
N PHE A 82 -18.27 10.43 -8.45
CA PHE A 82 -17.24 9.62 -7.78
C PHE A 82 -16.75 8.46 -8.66
N THR A 83 -17.63 7.91 -9.51
CA THR A 83 -17.22 6.90 -10.49
C THR A 83 -16.12 7.46 -11.39
N GLU A 84 -16.30 8.66 -11.95
CA GLU A 84 -15.30 9.30 -12.81
C GLU A 84 -13.99 9.59 -12.08
N ILE A 85 -14.06 10.09 -10.83
CA ILE A 85 -12.86 10.33 -10.01
C ILE A 85 -12.09 9.03 -9.76
N VAL A 86 -12.78 7.97 -9.35
CA VAL A 86 -12.15 6.68 -9.05
C VAL A 86 -11.54 6.10 -10.32
N SER A 87 -12.25 6.13 -11.46
CA SER A 87 -11.73 5.69 -12.76
C SER A 87 -10.44 6.43 -13.13
N GLY A 88 -10.45 7.77 -13.09
CA GLY A 88 -9.27 8.57 -13.43
C GLY A 88 -8.09 8.34 -12.49
N LEU A 89 -8.34 8.15 -11.18
CA LEU A 89 -7.30 7.79 -10.23
C LEU A 89 -6.73 6.39 -10.48
N GLN A 90 -7.59 5.42 -10.84
CA GLN A 90 -7.14 4.06 -11.19
C GLN A 90 -6.29 4.07 -12.46
N GLU A 91 -6.69 4.80 -13.50
CA GLU A 91 -5.89 5.00 -14.72
C GLU A 91 -4.52 5.61 -14.40
N GLY A 92 -4.48 6.66 -13.57
CA GLY A 92 -3.21 7.26 -13.12
C GLY A 92 -2.34 6.29 -12.30
N CYS A 93 -2.95 5.32 -11.62
CA CYS A 93 -2.23 4.32 -10.83
C CYS A 93 -1.67 3.16 -11.68
N GLU A 94 -2.30 2.81 -12.81
CA GLU A 94 -2.01 1.62 -13.63
C GLU A 94 -0.51 1.48 -13.96
N GLY A 95 0.10 2.54 -14.46
CA GLY A 95 1.53 2.56 -14.85
C GLY A 95 2.51 2.67 -13.69
N THR A 96 2.05 2.89 -12.46
CA THR A 96 2.90 3.27 -11.32
C THR A 96 3.06 2.19 -10.25
N ARG A 97 2.33 1.07 -10.37
CA ARG A 97 2.24 0.01 -9.35
C ARG A 97 1.88 0.55 -7.96
N ARG A 98 0.97 1.52 -7.93
CA ARG A 98 0.39 2.07 -6.70
C ARG A 98 -1.01 1.53 -6.51
N ASP A 99 -1.34 1.17 -5.29
CA ASP A 99 -2.70 0.79 -4.91
C ASP A 99 -3.52 2.06 -4.57
N LEU A 100 -4.80 2.04 -4.93
CA LEU A 100 -5.75 3.08 -4.54
C LEU A 100 -6.56 2.62 -3.32
N LEU A 101 -6.50 3.40 -2.24
CA LEU A 101 -7.27 3.19 -1.02
C LEU A 101 -8.43 4.20 -0.97
N LEU A 102 -9.67 3.71 -0.79
CA LEU A 102 -10.80 4.58 -0.50
C LEU A 102 -10.94 4.72 1.02
N HIS A 103 -10.70 5.93 1.54
CA HIS A 103 -10.81 6.16 2.98
C HIS A 103 -12.27 6.40 3.35
N GLY A 104 -12.75 5.66 4.35
CA GLY A 104 -14.09 5.85 4.89
C GLY A 104 -14.23 7.17 5.63
N VAL A 105 -15.44 7.72 5.70
CA VAL A 105 -15.77 8.83 6.59
C VAL A 105 -16.37 8.25 7.86
N PHE A 106 -15.67 8.37 8.98
CA PHE A 106 -16.15 7.96 10.28
C PHE A 106 -16.81 9.18 10.96
N HIS A 107 -18.09 9.03 11.32
CA HIS A 107 -18.82 10.10 11.99
C HIS A 107 -18.29 10.29 13.42
N GLY A 108 -18.15 11.54 13.85
CA GLY A 108 -17.70 11.87 15.21
C GLY A 108 -16.19 11.98 15.40
N SER A 109 -15.37 11.70 14.38
CA SER A 109 -13.94 11.99 14.41
C SER A 109 -13.70 13.50 14.45
N SER A 110 -12.84 13.97 15.36
CA SER A 110 -12.36 15.34 15.31
C SER A 110 -11.41 15.53 14.10
N PRO A 111 -11.16 16.77 13.65
CA PRO A 111 -10.16 17.03 12.62
C PRO A 111 -8.75 16.50 12.98
N ASP A 112 -8.41 16.44 14.27
CA ASP A 112 -7.16 15.84 14.76
C ASP A 112 -7.13 14.32 14.63
N ASP A 113 -8.25 13.65 14.88
CA ASP A 113 -8.36 12.20 14.70
C ASP A 113 -8.22 11.84 13.23
N LEU A 114 -8.96 12.53 12.37
CA LEU A 114 -8.93 12.32 10.93
C LEU A 114 -7.53 12.57 10.36
N TYR A 115 -6.84 13.64 10.77
CA TYR A 115 -5.46 13.89 10.35
C TYR A 115 -4.55 12.73 10.77
N ARG A 116 -4.65 12.25 12.02
CA ARG A 116 -3.84 11.13 12.51
C ARG A 116 -4.13 9.83 11.76
N GLU A 117 -5.40 9.56 11.46
CA GLU A 117 -5.81 8.40 10.66
C GLU A 117 -5.19 8.43 9.26
N LEU A 118 -5.23 9.58 8.59
CA LEU A 118 -4.66 9.76 7.24
C LEU A 118 -3.12 9.81 7.25
N ALA A 119 -2.50 10.27 8.35
CA ALA A 119 -1.05 10.43 8.50
C ALA A 119 -0.35 9.24 9.19
N ASP A 120 -1.02 8.10 9.39
CA ASP A 120 -0.47 6.96 10.14
C ASP A 120 0.57 6.12 9.38
N GLY A 121 0.96 6.56 8.18
CA GLY A 121 1.97 5.90 7.35
C GLY A 121 1.44 4.73 6.53
N ARG A 122 0.11 4.54 6.41
CA ARG A 122 -0.49 3.59 5.46
C ARG A 122 -0.48 4.07 4.01
N ILE A 123 -0.31 5.36 3.78
CA ILE A 123 -0.39 6.01 2.46
C ILE A 123 0.85 6.85 2.19
N ASP A 124 1.24 6.94 0.92
CA ASP A 124 2.31 7.82 0.43
C ASP A 124 1.76 9.15 -0.10
N GLY A 125 0.46 9.23 -0.35
CA GLY A 125 -0.20 10.41 -0.90
C GLY A 125 -1.71 10.38 -0.67
N LEU A 126 -2.30 11.57 -0.65
CA LEU A 126 -3.71 11.79 -0.38
C LEU A 126 -4.31 12.67 -1.49
N VAL A 127 -5.39 12.18 -2.10
CA VAL A 127 -6.28 12.94 -2.96
C VAL A 127 -7.53 13.24 -2.15
N VAL A 128 -7.94 14.49 -2.20
CA VAL A 128 -9.00 15.01 -1.36
C VAL A 128 -10.09 15.62 -2.23
N SER A 129 -11.34 15.24 -1.95
CA SER A 129 -12.53 15.92 -2.44
C SER A 129 -13.34 16.39 -1.24
N MET A 130 -13.24 17.68 -0.90
CA MET A 130 -13.89 18.29 0.26
C MET A 130 -14.26 19.75 -0.04
N PRO A 131 -15.21 20.33 0.71
CA PRO A 131 -15.46 21.77 0.61
C PRO A 131 -14.26 22.53 1.19
N ALA A 132 -14.01 23.75 0.67
CA ALA A 132 -12.85 24.55 1.07
C ALA A 132 -12.86 24.91 2.58
N GLU A 133 -14.04 24.95 3.17
CA GLU A 133 -14.28 25.28 4.57
C GLU A 133 -14.02 24.12 5.53
N GLU A 134 -13.70 22.91 5.03
CA GLU A 134 -13.48 21.74 5.89
C GLU A 134 -12.26 21.96 6.81
N PRO A 135 -12.37 21.73 8.13
CA PRO A 135 -11.24 21.94 9.05
C PRO A 135 -9.96 21.14 8.70
N LEU A 136 -10.09 20.00 8.03
CA LEU A 136 -8.95 19.21 7.58
C LEU A 136 -8.09 19.95 6.54
N ALA A 137 -8.69 20.78 5.67
CA ALA A 137 -7.94 21.54 4.65
C ALA A 137 -6.84 22.42 5.30
N LYS A 138 -7.17 23.10 6.40
CA LYS A 138 -6.23 23.91 7.19
C LYS A 138 -5.11 23.07 7.80
N LYS A 139 -5.42 21.86 8.29
CA LYS A 139 -4.43 20.95 8.89
C LYS A 139 -3.47 20.36 7.86
N LEU A 140 -3.94 20.12 6.64
CA LEU A 140 -3.10 19.68 5.53
C LEU A 140 -2.19 20.81 5.00
N GLY A 141 -2.34 22.04 5.52
CA GLY A 141 -1.58 23.20 5.04
C GLY A 141 -1.94 23.59 3.60
N TRP A 142 -3.12 23.14 3.11
CA TRP A 142 -3.55 23.41 1.74
C TRP A 142 -4.20 24.78 1.65
N SER A 143 -3.66 25.65 0.79
CA SER A 143 -4.30 26.89 0.36
C SER A 143 -4.82 26.69 -1.06
N TRP A 144 -6.10 26.98 -1.30
CA TRP A 144 -6.63 27.00 -2.66
C TRP A 144 -5.94 28.10 -3.46
N PRO A 145 -5.52 27.83 -4.70
CA PRO A 145 -5.03 28.89 -5.59
C PRO A 145 -6.17 29.89 -5.84
N GLU A 146 -5.83 31.19 -5.82
CA GLU A 146 -6.73 32.30 -6.16
C GLU A 146 -7.20 32.25 -7.62
#